data_AF-A0A6N6KMI1-F1
#
_entry.id   AF-A0A6N6KMI1-F1
#
_cell.length_a   1.000
_cell.length_b   1.000
_cell.length_c   1.000
_cell.angle_alpha   90.00
_cell.angle_beta   90.00
_cell.angle_gamma   90.00
#
_symmetry.space_group_name_H-M   'P 1'
#
loop_
_entity.id
_entity.type
_entity.pdbx_description
1 polymer ?
#
loop_
_entity_poly.entity_id
_entity_poly.type
_entity_poly.pdbx_seq_one_letter_code
_entity_poly.pdbx_strand_id
1 'polypeptide(L)'
;MRKVLVFPILAIVVYGIFVNLNDSEKPVVCSSETEIELLNKARIYLDSLPPLKELSGDQVAMNKVHLGEKLFRDTRLSANETKSCNSCHVLENYGVDNEPTSPGFENERGTRNTPSVYNAKFALAQFWDGRAADLKEQAKGPIFDKIEMGMPDEKTLVNRLGKDADYKKMFAAAFPESNKPLSLENISLAIEAFEERLVTYARFDKYLDGDINALSEKEKRGLNSFIDRGCIPCHSGSATGGNMYQAFPQVGQMSDYTGTYND
;
A
#
# COMPACT_ATOMS: atom_id res chain seq x y z
N MET A 1 65.74 -80.31 -35.13
CA MET A 1 65.18 -80.32 -33.77
C MET A 1 64.33 -79.08 -33.57
N ARG A 2 63.08 -79.31 -33.19
CA ARG A 2 61.97 -78.36 -33.05
C ARG A 2 62.18 -77.52 -31.78
N LYS A 3 62.18 -76.18 -31.87
CA LYS A 3 61.85 -75.31 -30.74
C LYS A 3 61.03 -74.13 -31.26
N VAL A 4 59.73 -74.27 -31.10
CA VAL A 4 58.73 -73.20 -31.18
C VAL A 4 58.90 -72.37 -29.91
N LEU A 5 59.09 -71.05 -30.03
CA LEU A 5 58.91 -70.15 -28.90
C LEU A 5 57.91 -69.06 -29.30
N VAL A 6 56.88 -69.00 -28.48
CA VAL A 6 55.62 -68.28 -28.62
C VAL A 6 55.84 -66.82 -28.27
N PHE A 7 55.41 -65.91 -29.15
CA PHE A 7 55.35 -64.47 -28.86
C PHE A 7 54.21 -64.19 -27.88
N PRO A 8 54.44 -63.48 -26.76
CA PRO A 8 53.36 -63.05 -25.90
C PRO A 8 52.64 -61.86 -26.56
N ILE A 9 51.37 -62.05 -26.90
CA ILE A 9 50.45 -60.99 -27.31
C ILE A 9 50.16 -60.15 -26.05
N LEU A 10 50.70 -58.94 -26.00
CA LEU A 10 50.35 -57.96 -24.98
C LEU A 10 48.94 -57.45 -25.29
N ALA A 11 47.94 -57.97 -24.57
CA ALA A 11 46.58 -57.49 -24.63
C ALA A 11 46.52 -56.08 -24.02
N ILE A 12 46.35 -55.07 -24.87
CA ILE A 12 46.02 -53.71 -24.42
C ILE A 12 44.58 -53.77 -23.87
N VAL A 13 44.45 -53.78 -22.55
CA VAL A 13 43.17 -53.57 -21.87
C VAL A 13 42.84 -52.09 -22.01
N VAL A 14 42.06 -51.76 -23.05
CA VAL A 14 41.39 -50.46 -23.15
C VAL A 14 40.33 -50.44 -22.06
N TYR A 15 40.66 -49.82 -20.92
CA TYR A 15 39.69 -49.48 -19.90
C TYR A 15 38.75 -48.43 -20.51
N GLY A 16 37.63 -48.91 -21.07
CA GLY A 16 36.56 -48.07 -21.54
C GLY A 16 36.02 -47.28 -20.36
N ILE A 17 36.36 -46.00 -20.29
CA ILE A 17 35.62 -45.03 -19.50
C ILE A 17 34.26 -44.92 -20.18
N PHE A 18 33.32 -45.76 -19.76
CA PHE A 18 31.90 -45.46 -19.96
C PHE A 18 31.59 -44.30 -19.02
N VAL A 19 31.77 -43.07 -19.54
CA VAL A 19 31.02 -41.93 -19.02
C VAL A 19 29.57 -42.27 -19.32
N ASN A 20 28.87 -42.71 -18.29
CA ASN A 20 27.43 -42.88 -18.33
C ASN A 20 26.84 -41.48 -18.43
N LEU A 21 26.72 -40.96 -19.67
CA LEU A 21 25.89 -39.79 -19.98
C LEU A 21 24.43 -40.24 -19.92
N ASN A 22 24.01 -40.66 -18.72
CA ASN A 22 22.61 -40.76 -18.38
C ASN A 22 22.29 -39.44 -17.66
N ASP A 23 22.15 -38.37 -18.46
CA ASP A 23 21.55 -37.10 -18.06
C ASP A 23 20.01 -37.28 -17.99
N SER A 24 19.58 -38.41 -17.44
CA SER A 24 18.19 -38.77 -17.23
C SER A 24 17.77 -38.19 -15.89
N GLU A 25 17.05 -37.08 -15.99
CA GLU A 25 16.14 -36.57 -14.96
C GLU A 25 16.83 -36.09 -13.69
N LYS A 26 17.31 -34.84 -13.71
CA LYS A 26 17.08 -34.00 -12.52
C LYS A 26 15.59 -34.16 -12.18
N PRO A 27 15.24 -34.49 -10.93
CA PRO A 27 13.84 -34.66 -10.58
C PRO A 27 13.12 -33.40 -11.05
N VAL A 28 12.04 -33.57 -11.82
CA VAL A 28 11.07 -32.50 -12.01
C VAL A 28 10.54 -32.24 -10.62
N VAL A 29 11.16 -31.31 -9.91
CA VAL A 29 10.66 -30.77 -8.66
C VAL A 29 9.22 -30.39 -8.98
N CYS A 30 8.26 -31.08 -8.36
CA CYS A 30 6.84 -30.82 -8.57
C CYS A 30 6.65 -29.31 -8.48
N SER A 31 5.99 -28.69 -9.45
CA SER A 31 5.80 -27.23 -9.50
C SER A 31 5.35 -26.65 -8.15
N SER A 32 4.59 -27.44 -7.37
CA SER A 32 4.16 -27.13 -6.01
C SER A 32 5.30 -26.85 -5.01
N GLU A 33 6.43 -27.56 -5.06
CA GLU A 33 7.55 -27.33 -4.13
C GLU A 33 8.21 -25.96 -4.40
N THR A 34 8.44 -25.63 -5.67
CA THR A 34 8.98 -24.31 -6.06
C THR A 34 8.00 -23.17 -5.79
N GLU A 35 6.69 -23.42 -5.91
CA GLU A 35 5.65 -22.41 -5.63
C GLU A 35 5.51 -22.13 -4.13
N ILE A 36 5.62 -23.18 -3.30
CA ILE A 36 5.64 -23.06 -1.84
C ILE A 36 6.92 -22.35 -1.38
N GLU A 37 8.06 -22.62 -2.02
CA GLU A 37 9.31 -21.91 -1.73
C GLU A 37 9.18 -20.40 -1.98
N LEU A 38 8.61 -19.99 -3.13
CA LEU A 38 8.38 -18.58 -3.42
C LEU A 38 7.43 -17.92 -2.41
N LEU A 39 6.36 -18.61 -2.02
CA LEU A 39 5.42 -18.11 -1.01
C LEU A 39 6.13 -17.91 0.34
N ASN A 40 6.88 -18.90 0.79
CA ASN A 40 7.62 -18.80 2.05
C ASN A 40 8.67 -17.69 2.02
N LYS A 41 9.35 -17.52 0.88
CA LYS A 41 10.29 -16.41 0.68
C LYS A 41 9.60 -15.05 0.72
N ALA A 42 8.43 -14.91 0.10
CA ALA A 42 7.65 -13.67 0.14
C ALA A 42 7.21 -13.31 1.56
N ARG A 43 6.72 -14.29 2.33
CA ARG A 43 6.26 -14.13 3.73
C ARG A 43 7.34 -13.71 4.73
N ILE A 44 8.62 -13.79 4.37
CA ILE A 44 9.70 -13.24 5.21
C ILE A 44 9.61 -11.69 5.24
N TYR A 45 9.07 -11.08 4.19
CA TYR A 45 9.15 -9.63 3.96
C TYR A 45 7.81 -8.96 3.68
N LEU A 46 6.81 -9.71 3.25
CA LEU A 46 5.50 -9.22 2.84
C LEU A 46 4.43 -9.96 3.64
N ASP A 47 3.42 -9.22 4.06
CA ASP A 47 2.29 -9.75 4.81
C ASP A 47 0.99 -9.45 4.04
N SER A 48 -0.04 -10.26 4.27
CA SER A 48 -1.39 -9.91 3.81
C SER A 48 -1.94 -8.73 4.61
N LEU A 49 -2.84 -7.97 4.00
CA LEU A 49 -3.62 -6.95 4.69
C LEU A 49 -4.49 -7.64 5.77
N PRO A 50 -4.46 -7.15 7.03
CA PRO A 50 -5.25 -7.75 8.08
C PRO A 50 -6.74 -7.61 7.77
N PRO A 51 -7.57 -8.61 8.13
CA PRO A 51 -9.00 -8.53 7.94
C PRO A 51 -9.58 -7.35 8.72
N LEU A 52 -10.58 -6.71 8.12
CA LEU A 52 -11.29 -5.61 8.75
C LEU A 52 -12.08 -6.13 9.95
N LYS A 53 -11.93 -5.47 11.10
CA LYS A 53 -12.73 -5.77 12.29
C LYS A 53 -14.21 -5.57 11.99
N GLU A 54 -15.04 -6.55 12.35
CA GLU A 54 -16.50 -6.42 12.25
C GLU A 54 -17.03 -5.37 13.23
N LEU A 55 -17.97 -4.54 12.76
CA LEU A 55 -18.58 -3.46 13.55
C LEU A 55 -20.04 -3.73 13.93
N SER A 56 -20.60 -4.89 13.56
CA SER A 56 -22.03 -5.21 13.69
C SER A 56 -22.59 -5.12 15.12
N GLY A 57 -21.74 -5.18 16.15
CA GLY A 57 -22.09 -4.98 17.56
C GLY A 57 -21.68 -3.63 18.17
N ASP A 58 -21.02 -2.77 17.42
CA ASP A 58 -20.49 -1.48 17.90
C ASP A 58 -21.14 -0.32 17.14
N GLN A 59 -22.33 0.09 17.61
CA GLN A 59 -23.09 1.17 16.98
C GLN A 59 -22.34 2.50 16.99
N VAL A 60 -21.53 2.76 18.02
CA VAL A 60 -20.75 4.00 18.11
C VAL A 60 -19.67 4.00 17.02
N ALA A 61 -18.95 2.90 16.82
CA ALA A 61 -17.99 2.78 15.73
C ALA A 61 -18.65 2.91 14.36
N MET A 62 -19.80 2.26 14.13
CA MET A 62 -20.55 2.42 12.87
C MET A 62 -20.98 3.88 12.62
N ASN A 63 -21.45 4.57 13.66
CA ASN A 63 -21.84 5.98 13.56
C ASN A 63 -20.64 6.87 13.19
N LYS A 64 -19.44 6.60 13.75
CA LYS A 64 -18.21 7.33 13.38
C LYS A 64 -17.85 7.10 11.92
N VAL A 65 -17.89 5.85 11.44
CA VAL A 65 -17.60 5.52 10.04
C VAL A 65 -18.56 6.23 9.09
N HIS A 66 -19.87 6.17 9.34
CA HIS A 66 -20.86 6.85 8.50
C HIS A 66 -20.73 8.37 8.51
N LEU A 67 -20.40 8.96 9.67
CA LEU A 67 -20.12 10.39 9.79
C LEU A 67 -18.85 10.76 9.00
N GLY A 68 -17.80 9.96 9.11
CA GLY A 68 -16.56 10.13 8.36
C GLY A 68 -16.78 10.07 6.86
N GLU A 69 -17.52 9.08 6.37
CA GLU A 69 -17.86 8.93 4.96
C GLU A 69 -18.60 10.16 4.42
N LYS A 70 -19.57 10.66 5.20
CA LYS A 70 -20.31 11.87 4.85
C LYS A 70 -19.36 13.08 4.76
N LEU A 71 -18.50 13.27 5.76
CA LEU A 71 -17.53 14.37 5.80
C LEU A 71 -16.53 14.29 4.64
N PHE A 72 -16.02 13.10 4.32
CA PHE A 72 -15.06 12.86 3.24
C PHE A 72 -15.57 13.35 1.87
N ARG A 73 -16.89 13.31 1.68
CA ARG A 73 -17.58 13.74 0.45
C ARG A 73 -18.24 15.12 0.57
N ASP A 74 -18.11 15.82 1.71
CA ASP A 74 -18.79 17.09 1.95
C ASP A 74 -17.95 18.28 1.49
N THR A 75 -18.45 19.00 0.49
CA THR A 75 -17.77 20.18 -0.04
C THR A 75 -17.77 21.35 0.95
N ARG A 76 -18.67 21.37 1.93
CA ARG A 76 -18.78 22.43 2.95
C ARG A 76 -17.54 22.54 3.84
N LEU A 77 -16.65 21.55 3.79
CA LEU A 77 -15.35 21.60 4.44
C LEU A 77 -14.36 22.56 3.75
N SER A 78 -14.60 22.95 2.49
CA SER A 78 -13.78 23.94 1.77
C SER A 78 -14.34 25.36 1.86
N ALA A 79 -13.49 26.37 1.71
CA ALA A 79 -13.83 27.79 1.87
C ALA A 79 -14.99 28.22 0.98
N ASN A 80 -14.92 27.89 -0.32
CA ASN A 80 -15.91 28.22 -1.34
C ASN A 80 -16.91 27.09 -1.61
N GLU A 81 -16.90 26.04 -0.79
CA GLU A 81 -17.84 24.91 -0.85
C GLU A 81 -17.78 24.10 -2.16
N THR A 82 -16.60 24.04 -2.80
CA THR A 82 -16.36 23.31 -4.06
C THR A 82 -15.51 22.05 -3.94
N LYS A 83 -14.73 21.89 -2.85
CA LYS A 83 -13.82 20.76 -2.63
C LYS A 83 -14.16 19.97 -1.38
N SER A 84 -13.98 18.67 -1.47
CA SER A 84 -14.00 17.70 -0.37
C SER A 84 -12.76 16.79 -0.48
N CYS A 85 -12.52 15.90 0.48
CA CYS A 85 -11.46 14.90 0.39
C CYS A 85 -11.58 14.08 -0.91
N ASN A 86 -12.80 13.64 -1.26
CA ASN A 86 -13.10 12.91 -2.49
C ASN A 86 -12.87 13.70 -3.80
N SER A 87 -12.54 15.00 -3.74
CA SER A 87 -12.20 15.78 -4.95
C SER A 87 -10.80 15.44 -5.48
N CYS A 88 -9.87 15.11 -4.58
CA CYS A 88 -8.50 14.71 -4.94
C CYS A 88 -8.28 13.21 -4.69
N HIS A 89 -8.94 12.66 -3.66
CA HIS A 89 -8.91 11.25 -3.31
C HIS A 89 -10.18 10.53 -3.78
N VAL A 90 -10.39 10.50 -5.10
CA VAL A 90 -11.63 10.00 -5.72
C VAL A 90 -11.76 8.48 -5.48
N LEU A 91 -12.67 8.08 -4.60
CA LEU A 91 -12.83 6.67 -4.21
C LEU A 91 -13.19 5.77 -5.40
N GLU A 92 -14.01 6.28 -6.31
CA GLU A 92 -14.40 5.57 -7.54
C GLU A 92 -13.25 5.39 -8.53
N ASN A 93 -12.12 6.05 -8.28
CA ASN A 93 -10.92 6.03 -9.10
C ASN A 93 -9.68 5.69 -8.26
N TYR A 94 -9.78 4.62 -7.47
CA TYR A 94 -8.68 4.08 -6.66
C TYR A 94 -8.10 5.08 -5.64
N GLY A 95 -8.93 6.01 -5.15
CA GLY A 95 -8.54 6.94 -4.10
C GLY A 95 -7.62 8.07 -4.57
N VAL A 96 -7.56 8.33 -5.88
CA VAL A 96 -6.73 9.36 -6.52
C VAL A 96 -7.46 10.04 -7.68
N ASP A 97 -6.98 11.21 -8.11
CA ASP A 97 -7.49 11.95 -9.27
C ASP A 97 -6.76 11.65 -10.60
N ASN A 98 -5.67 10.87 -10.55
CA ASN A 98 -4.75 10.60 -11.67
C ASN A 98 -4.11 11.85 -12.29
N GLU A 99 -3.97 12.94 -11.53
CA GLU A 99 -3.27 14.13 -11.97
C GLU A 99 -1.83 14.19 -11.41
N PRO A 100 -0.89 14.87 -12.09
CA PRO A 100 0.47 15.06 -11.55
C PRO A 100 0.46 15.76 -10.18
N THR A 101 -0.43 16.72 -10.00
CA THR A 101 -0.73 17.42 -8.74
C THR A 101 -2.20 17.80 -8.73
N SER A 102 -2.87 17.89 -7.58
CA SER A 102 -4.32 18.11 -7.58
C SER A 102 -4.70 19.60 -7.67
N PRO A 103 -5.81 19.95 -8.35
CA PRO A 103 -6.38 21.29 -8.30
C PRO A 103 -7.12 21.53 -6.96
N GLY A 104 -6.71 22.58 -6.27
CA GLY A 104 -7.30 23.09 -5.03
C GLY A 104 -8.63 23.83 -5.22
N PHE A 105 -9.13 24.45 -4.14
CA PHE A 105 -10.47 25.05 -4.13
C PHE A 105 -10.63 26.26 -5.07
N GLU A 106 -9.55 26.99 -5.39
CA GLU A 106 -9.54 28.03 -6.43
C GLU A 106 -8.91 27.57 -7.75
N ASN A 107 -8.77 26.25 -7.95
CA ASN A 107 -8.05 25.62 -9.07
C ASN A 107 -6.54 25.91 -9.14
N GLU A 108 -5.97 26.56 -8.12
CA GLU A 108 -4.53 26.55 -7.91
C GLU A 108 -4.06 25.10 -7.67
N ARG A 109 -2.95 24.71 -8.28
CA ARG A 109 -2.46 23.32 -8.18
C ARG A 109 -1.49 23.16 -7.02
N GLY A 110 -1.61 22.05 -6.30
CA GLY A 110 -0.63 21.66 -5.30
C GLY A 110 0.75 21.38 -5.90
N THR A 111 1.73 21.14 -5.04
CA THR A 111 3.13 20.88 -5.43
C THR A 111 3.50 19.40 -5.45
N ARG A 112 2.63 18.52 -4.94
CA ARG A 112 2.86 17.08 -4.87
C ARG A 112 1.69 16.31 -5.45
N ASN A 113 1.97 15.11 -5.94
CA ASN A 113 0.95 14.16 -6.34
C ASN A 113 0.16 13.69 -5.11
N THR A 114 -1.15 13.51 -5.28
CA THR A 114 -2.05 13.02 -4.25
C THR A 114 -1.97 11.50 -4.16
N PRO A 115 -1.48 10.91 -3.05
CA PRO A 115 -1.43 9.47 -2.89
C PRO A 115 -2.83 8.89 -2.68
N SER A 116 -2.96 7.58 -2.89
CA SER A 116 -4.22 6.87 -2.63
C SER A 116 -4.56 6.86 -1.13
N VAL A 117 -5.84 7.07 -0.81
CA VAL A 117 -6.38 6.86 0.56
C VAL A 117 -6.57 5.38 0.90
N TYR A 118 -6.65 4.49 -0.09
CA TYR A 118 -6.75 3.06 0.17
C TYR A 118 -5.47 2.53 0.82
N ASN A 119 -5.63 1.77 1.91
CA ASN A 119 -4.56 1.16 2.71
C ASN A 119 -3.61 2.18 3.40
N ALA A 120 -3.91 3.49 3.36
CA ALA A 120 -3.05 4.54 3.95
C ALA A 120 -2.83 4.37 5.46
N LYS A 121 -3.76 3.73 6.16
CA LYS A 121 -3.65 3.37 7.59
C LYS A 121 -2.43 2.51 7.95
N PHE A 122 -1.83 1.83 6.98
CA PHE A 122 -0.69 0.93 7.21
C PHE A 122 0.66 1.62 7.00
N ALA A 123 0.66 2.89 6.56
CA ALA A 123 1.87 3.68 6.47
C ALA A 123 2.37 4.08 7.87
N LEU A 124 3.69 4.16 8.02
CA LEU A 124 4.39 4.63 9.23
C LEU A 124 3.98 6.05 9.63
N ALA A 125 3.75 6.89 8.63
CA ALA A 125 3.37 8.28 8.75
C ALA A 125 2.60 8.70 7.49
N GLN A 126 1.90 9.82 7.57
CA GLN A 126 1.09 10.35 6.50
C GLN A 126 1.82 11.48 5.74
N PHE A 127 1.38 11.70 4.50
CA PHE A 127 2.04 12.52 3.48
C PHE A 127 3.41 12.00 3.01
N TRP A 128 3.87 12.50 1.86
CA TRP A 128 5.16 12.15 1.27
C TRP A 128 6.38 12.49 2.15
N ASP A 129 6.26 13.50 3.00
CA ASP A 129 7.32 13.94 3.92
C ASP A 129 7.11 13.43 5.35
N GLY A 130 6.07 12.62 5.59
CA GLY A 130 5.82 12.02 6.90
C GLY A 130 5.50 13.02 8.01
N ARG A 131 5.06 14.24 7.66
CA ARG A 131 4.87 15.33 8.63
C ARG A 131 3.69 15.14 9.59
N ALA A 132 2.83 14.14 9.36
CA ALA A 132 1.73 13.79 10.25
C ALA A 132 1.88 12.33 10.69
N ALA A 133 1.72 12.05 11.98
CA ALA A 133 1.96 10.73 12.54
C ALA A 133 0.88 9.71 12.15
N ASP A 134 -0.36 10.15 12.02
CA ASP A 134 -1.52 9.30 11.74
C ASP A 134 -2.57 10.00 10.85
N LEU A 135 -3.61 9.25 10.46
CA LEU A 135 -4.70 9.75 9.60
C LEU A 135 -5.49 10.88 10.26
N LYS A 136 -5.67 10.84 11.58
CA LYS A 136 -6.34 11.91 12.32
C LYS A 136 -5.57 13.23 12.26
N GLU A 137 -4.27 13.22 12.42
CA GLU A 137 -3.44 14.43 12.28
C GLU A 137 -3.45 14.91 10.82
N GLN A 138 -3.34 13.97 9.87
CA GLN A 138 -3.39 14.24 8.43
C GLN A 138 -4.69 14.96 8.03
N ALA A 139 -5.85 14.49 8.49
CA ALA A 139 -7.17 14.98 8.08
C ALA A 139 -7.40 16.47 8.39
N LYS A 140 -6.65 17.03 9.35
CA LYS A 140 -6.74 18.46 9.72
C LYS A 140 -6.04 19.37 8.71
N GLY A 141 -4.95 18.89 8.10
CA GLY A 141 -4.09 19.69 7.21
C GLY A 141 -4.84 20.23 5.99
N PRO A 142 -5.40 19.36 5.14
CA PRO A 142 -6.10 19.74 3.91
C PRO A 142 -7.19 20.78 4.09
N ILE A 143 -7.95 20.68 5.18
CA ILE A 143 -9.08 21.56 5.48
C ILE A 143 -8.63 23.02 5.54
N PHE A 144 -7.51 23.30 6.19
CA PHE A 144 -7.00 24.66 6.41
C PHE A 144 -5.89 25.07 5.45
N ASP A 145 -5.38 24.15 4.63
CA ASP A 145 -4.37 24.46 3.62
C ASP A 145 -4.94 25.44 2.58
N LYS A 146 -4.18 26.50 2.28
CA LYS A 146 -4.63 27.62 1.43
C LYS A 146 -4.71 27.30 -0.05
N ILE A 147 -4.15 26.17 -0.48
CA ILE A 147 -4.29 25.68 -1.84
C ILE A 147 -5.39 24.63 -1.86
N GLU A 148 -5.37 23.66 -0.94
CA GLU A 148 -6.30 22.53 -0.97
C GLU A 148 -7.77 22.92 -0.72
N MET A 149 -8.18 23.14 0.55
CA MET A 149 -9.59 23.42 0.89
C MET A 149 -9.82 24.83 1.44
N GLY A 150 -8.81 25.51 1.94
CA GLY A 150 -8.80 26.95 2.22
C GLY A 150 -9.64 27.43 3.40
N MET A 151 -10.16 26.55 4.25
CA MET A 151 -10.96 26.97 5.40
C MET A 151 -10.14 27.94 6.28
N PRO A 152 -10.67 29.12 6.65
CA PRO A 152 -9.87 30.12 7.35
C PRO A 152 -9.51 29.72 8.79
N ASP A 153 -10.43 29.07 9.50
CA ASP A 153 -10.23 28.68 10.89
C ASP A 153 -11.26 27.62 11.36
N GLU A 154 -10.95 26.94 12.46
CA GLU A 154 -11.80 25.92 13.08
C GLU A 154 -13.19 26.47 13.44
N LYS A 155 -13.27 27.70 13.94
CA LYS A 155 -14.53 28.29 14.39
C LYS A 155 -15.49 28.45 13.21
N THR A 156 -14.99 28.86 12.05
CA THR A 156 -15.77 28.98 10.80
C THR A 156 -16.29 27.62 10.36
N LEU A 157 -15.45 26.59 10.37
CA LEU A 157 -15.82 25.21 10.04
C LEU A 157 -16.92 24.69 10.98
N VAL A 158 -16.67 24.73 12.29
CA VAL A 158 -17.59 24.23 13.33
C VAL A 158 -18.93 24.96 13.27
N ASN A 159 -18.91 26.29 13.08
CA ASN A 159 -20.15 27.07 12.94
C ASN A 159 -20.91 26.71 11.66
N ARG A 160 -20.21 26.45 10.55
CA ARG A 160 -20.83 26.05 9.28
C ARG A 160 -21.53 24.71 9.41
N LEU A 161 -20.83 23.68 9.88
CA LEU A 161 -21.42 22.35 10.10
C LEU A 161 -22.51 22.39 11.17
N GLY A 162 -22.34 23.22 12.20
CA GLY A 162 -23.32 23.45 13.27
C GLY A 162 -24.62 24.15 12.82
N LYS A 163 -24.74 24.63 11.58
CA LYS A 163 -26.03 25.08 11.04
C LYS A 163 -26.89 23.93 10.53
N ASP A 164 -26.29 22.77 10.28
CA ASP A 164 -26.97 21.58 9.81
C ASP A 164 -27.49 20.74 11.00
N ALA A 165 -28.80 20.50 11.04
CA ALA A 165 -29.43 19.71 12.09
C ALA A 165 -29.07 18.22 12.01
N ASP A 166 -28.76 17.71 10.81
CA ASP A 166 -28.33 16.34 10.59
C ASP A 166 -26.95 16.11 11.21
N TYR A 167 -26.00 17.02 10.95
CA TYR A 167 -24.66 16.93 11.57
C TYR A 167 -24.72 16.92 13.08
N LYS A 168 -25.53 17.77 13.71
CA LYS A 168 -25.68 17.75 15.18
C LYS A 168 -26.08 16.37 15.70
N LYS A 169 -27.03 15.71 15.03
CA LYS A 169 -27.49 14.37 15.40
C LYS A 169 -26.40 13.33 15.17
N MET A 170 -25.75 13.35 14.00
CA MET A 170 -24.70 12.40 13.66
C MET A 170 -23.49 12.51 14.60
N PHE A 171 -23.03 13.72 14.92
CA PHE A 171 -21.95 13.93 15.89
C PHE A 171 -22.34 13.45 17.29
N ALA A 172 -23.56 13.75 17.76
CA ALA A 172 -24.03 13.25 19.05
C ALA A 172 -24.09 11.71 19.09
N ALA A 173 -24.48 11.07 17.99
CA ALA A 173 -24.54 9.60 17.89
C ALA A 173 -23.15 8.94 17.76
N ALA A 174 -22.19 9.61 17.11
CA ALA A 174 -20.83 9.13 16.93
C ALA A 174 -19.93 9.37 18.16
N PHE A 175 -20.25 10.38 18.98
CA PHE A 175 -19.46 10.78 20.15
C PHE A 175 -20.35 11.04 21.38
N PRO A 176 -21.10 10.04 21.89
CA PRO A 176 -22.08 10.22 22.96
C PRO A 176 -21.46 10.68 24.29
N GLU A 177 -20.20 10.31 24.54
CA GLU A 177 -19.47 10.69 25.77
C GLU A 177 -18.83 12.09 25.69
N SER A 178 -18.91 12.77 24.54
CA SER A 178 -18.31 14.08 24.36
C SER A 178 -19.25 15.20 24.80
N ASN A 179 -18.77 16.10 25.66
CA ASN A 179 -19.49 17.33 26.00
C ASN A 179 -19.55 18.34 24.83
N LYS A 180 -18.73 18.15 23.79
CA LYS A 180 -18.74 18.94 22.55
C LYS A 180 -18.60 18.01 21.33
N PRO A 181 -19.67 17.27 20.97
CA PRO A 181 -19.59 16.27 19.92
C PRO A 181 -19.14 16.82 18.58
N LEU A 182 -19.58 18.02 18.21
CA LEU A 182 -19.12 18.71 16.99
C LEU A 182 -17.91 19.60 17.34
N SER A 183 -16.72 19.13 16.96
CA SER A 183 -15.43 19.78 17.16
C SER A 183 -14.46 19.36 16.06
N LEU A 184 -13.36 20.11 15.82
CA LEU A 184 -12.34 19.71 14.83
C LEU A 184 -11.74 18.33 15.13
N GLU A 185 -11.52 18.05 16.41
CA GLU A 185 -11.01 16.76 16.87
C GLU A 185 -11.94 15.61 16.44
N ASN A 186 -13.23 15.73 16.71
CA ASN A 186 -14.20 14.69 16.36
C ASN A 186 -14.49 14.63 14.84
N ILE A 187 -14.34 15.74 14.11
CA ILE A 187 -14.35 15.75 12.64
C ILE A 187 -13.21 14.86 12.14
N SER A 188 -11.99 15.05 12.67
CA SER A 188 -10.80 14.31 12.27
C SER A 188 -10.91 12.82 12.64
N LEU A 189 -11.39 12.50 13.85
CA LEU A 189 -11.63 11.13 14.29
C LEU A 189 -12.69 10.41 13.46
N ALA A 190 -13.72 11.12 13.00
CA ALA A 190 -14.73 10.53 12.13
C ALA A 190 -14.15 10.20 10.75
N ILE A 191 -13.40 11.13 10.15
CA ILE A 191 -12.72 10.93 8.86
C ILE A 191 -11.73 9.77 8.97
N GLU A 192 -10.87 9.74 9.99
CA GLU A 192 -9.97 8.63 10.27
C GLU A 192 -10.72 7.30 10.37
N ALA A 193 -11.82 7.24 11.15
CA ALA A 193 -12.59 6.02 11.30
C ALA A 193 -13.13 5.50 9.96
N PHE A 194 -13.48 6.39 9.02
CA PHE A 194 -13.86 6.01 7.66
C PHE A 194 -12.66 5.53 6.84
N GLU A 195 -11.55 6.28 6.85
CA GLU A 195 -10.33 5.94 6.10
C GLU A 195 -9.71 4.61 6.56
N GLU A 196 -9.78 4.30 7.86
CA GLU A 196 -9.34 3.01 8.40
C GLU A 196 -10.10 1.81 7.81
N ARG A 197 -11.27 2.04 7.22
CA ARG A 197 -12.09 1.02 6.56
C ARG A 197 -11.78 0.88 5.07
N LEU A 198 -11.02 1.81 4.47
CA LEU A 198 -10.60 1.80 3.07
C LEU A 198 -9.46 0.80 2.83
N VAL A 199 -9.71 -0.47 3.12
CA VAL A 199 -8.76 -1.59 2.93
C VAL A 199 -9.18 -2.41 1.72
N THR A 200 -8.25 -2.63 0.81
CA THR A 200 -8.51 -3.32 -0.47
C THR A 200 -7.79 -4.66 -0.54
N TYR A 201 -8.31 -5.64 0.19
CA TYR A 201 -7.80 -7.02 0.15
C TYR A 201 -7.91 -7.61 -1.26
N ALA A 202 -6.82 -8.17 -1.77
CA ALA A 202 -6.62 -8.59 -3.15
C ALA A 202 -6.25 -10.07 -3.28
N ARG A 203 -6.07 -10.53 -4.53
CA ARG A 203 -5.55 -11.87 -4.85
C ARG A 203 -4.14 -12.08 -4.29
N PHE A 204 -3.35 -11.01 -4.17
CA PHE A 204 -2.02 -11.07 -3.59
C PHE A 204 -2.06 -11.42 -2.10
N ASP A 205 -3.01 -10.85 -1.36
CA ASP A 205 -3.23 -11.21 0.04
C ASP A 205 -3.66 -12.67 0.20
N LYS A 206 -4.56 -13.18 -0.66
CA LYS A 206 -4.92 -14.62 -0.66
C LYS A 206 -3.72 -15.53 -0.87
N TYR A 207 -2.82 -15.12 -1.76
CA TYR A 207 -1.57 -15.83 -1.99
C TYR A 207 -0.71 -15.84 -0.73
N LEU A 208 -0.50 -14.68 -0.10
CA LEU A 208 0.21 -14.56 1.17
C LEU A 208 -0.50 -15.29 2.31
N ASP A 209 -1.80 -15.51 2.26
CA ASP A 209 -2.57 -16.32 3.22
C ASP A 209 -2.50 -17.84 2.93
N GLY A 210 -1.94 -18.24 1.79
CA GLY A 210 -1.60 -19.63 1.49
C GLY A 210 -2.26 -20.22 0.25
N ASP A 211 -3.13 -19.47 -0.44
CA ASP A 211 -3.69 -19.89 -1.71
C ASP A 211 -2.66 -19.70 -2.84
N ILE A 212 -1.81 -20.70 -3.05
CA ILE A 212 -0.75 -20.68 -4.07
C ILE A 212 -1.29 -20.48 -5.50
N ASN A 213 -2.58 -20.73 -5.74
CA ASN A 213 -3.23 -20.57 -7.03
C ASN A 213 -3.87 -19.19 -7.21
N ALA A 214 -3.90 -18.35 -6.17
CA ALA A 214 -4.45 -17.00 -6.26
C ALA A 214 -3.66 -16.10 -7.23
N LEU A 215 -2.36 -16.37 -7.43
CA LEU A 215 -1.53 -15.75 -8.47
C LEU A 215 -1.34 -16.66 -9.67
N SER A 216 -1.36 -16.06 -10.85
CA SER A 216 -0.94 -16.67 -12.11
C SER A 216 0.58 -16.84 -12.17
N GLU A 217 1.05 -17.71 -13.06
CA GLU A 217 2.48 -17.91 -13.30
C GLU A 217 3.23 -16.63 -13.68
N LYS A 218 2.58 -15.71 -14.40
CA LYS A 218 3.18 -14.41 -14.74
C LYS A 218 3.35 -13.54 -13.50
N GLU A 219 2.35 -13.50 -12.63
CA GLU A 219 2.38 -12.75 -11.37
C GLU A 219 3.45 -13.34 -10.42
N LYS A 220 3.55 -14.66 -10.30
CA LYS A 220 4.60 -15.35 -9.52
C LYS A 220 6.01 -15.02 -10.02
N ARG A 221 6.25 -15.02 -11.34
CA ARG A 221 7.54 -14.57 -11.90
C ARG A 221 7.85 -13.11 -11.59
N GLY A 222 6.82 -12.26 -11.57
CA GLY A 222 6.92 -10.86 -11.16
C GLY A 222 7.31 -10.73 -9.68
N LEU A 223 6.65 -11.47 -8.80
CA LEU A 223 6.99 -11.54 -7.38
C LEU A 223 8.44 -12.00 -7.17
N ASN A 224 8.86 -13.09 -7.82
CA ASN A 224 10.25 -13.54 -7.71
C ASN A 224 11.24 -12.46 -8.18
N SER A 225 10.94 -11.79 -9.29
CA SER A 225 11.74 -10.66 -9.79
C SER A 225 11.81 -9.49 -8.82
N PHE A 226 10.69 -9.14 -8.18
CA PHE A 226 10.62 -8.07 -7.18
C PHE A 226 11.49 -8.37 -5.96
N ILE A 227 11.49 -9.64 -5.55
CA ILE A 227 12.32 -10.12 -4.44
C ILE A 227 13.81 -10.10 -4.82
N ASP A 228 14.16 -10.72 -5.95
CA ASP A 228 15.56 -10.93 -6.34
C ASP A 228 16.25 -9.65 -6.82
N ARG A 229 15.50 -8.67 -7.32
CA ARG A 229 16.05 -7.36 -7.73
C ARG A 229 16.21 -6.37 -6.57
N GLY A 230 15.90 -6.78 -5.34
CA GLY A 230 16.13 -5.95 -4.16
C GLY A 230 15.13 -4.80 -3.99
N CYS A 231 13.86 -4.99 -4.38
CA CYS A 231 12.80 -4.02 -4.09
C CYS A 231 12.35 -4.06 -2.62
N ILE A 232 12.37 -5.26 -2.03
CA ILE A 232 11.94 -5.55 -0.65
C ILE A 232 12.50 -4.63 0.43
N PRO A 233 13.80 -4.25 0.43
CA PRO A 233 14.37 -3.46 1.52
C PRO A 233 13.61 -2.15 1.78
N CYS A 234 12.99 -1.59 0.75
CA CYS A 234 12.16 -0.38 0.84
C CYS A 234 10.65 -0.68 0.73
N HIS A 235 10.27 -1.75 0.04
CA HIS A 235 8.88 -2.11 -0.24
C HIS A 235 8.50 -3.45 0.42
N SER A 236 8.17 -3.37 1.71
CA SER A 236 7.88 -4.52 2.59
C SER A 236 6.63 -4.30 3.45
N GLY A 237 6.23 -5.33 4.19
CA GLY A 237 5.03 -5.33 5.03
C GLY A 237 3.73 -5.41 4.23
N SER A 238 2.60 -5.20 4.92
CA SER A 238 1.26 -5.37 4.35
C SER A 238 0.89 -4.37 3.27
N ALA A 239 1.44 -3.15 3.33
CA ALA A 239 1.26 -2.13 2.29
C ALA A 239 2.37 -2.14 1.21
N THR A 240 3.31 -3.09 1.27
CA THR A 240 4.44 -3.17 0.32
C THR A 240 5.23 -1.84 0.22
N GLY A 241 5.49 -1.22 1.37
CA GLY A 241 6.14 0.08 1.50
C GLY A 241 5.45 0.99 2.53
N GLY A 242 5.92 2.24 2.61
CA GLY A 242 5.40 3.22 3.57
C GLY A 242 5.84 3.00 5.02
N ASN A 243 6.72 2.03 5.28
CA ASN A 243 7.21 1.67 6.61
C ASN A 243 8.54 2.34 7.00
N MET A 244 9.10 3.18 6.12
CA MET A 244 10.36 3.90 6.34
C MET A 244 10.51 5.11 5.40
N TYR A 245 11.44 6.00 5.74
CA TYR A 245 11.92 7.04 4.83
C TYR A 245 13.20 6.59 4.12
N GLN A 246 13.33 6.96 2.86
CA GLN A 246 14.46 6.60 2.01
C GLN A 246 14.84 7.78 1.12
N ALA A 247 16.14 7.95 0.85
CA ALA A 247 16.59 8.97 -0.08
C ALA A 247 16.12 8.67 -1.51
N PHE A 248 15.72 9.71 -2.25
CA PHE A 248 15.56 9.65 -3.70
C PHE A 248 16.60 10.58 -4.33
N PRO A 249 17.48 10.07 -5.22
CA PRO A 249 17.64 8.67 -5.59
C PRO A 249 18.48 7.95 -4.54
N GLN A 250 18.44 6.63 -4.53
CA GLN A 250 19.35 5.84 -3.70
C GLN A 250 20.81 5.92 -4.20
N VAL A 251 20.99 6.25 -5.48
CA VAL A 251 22.29 6.41 -6.14
C VAL A 251 22.24 7.65 -7.04
N GLY A 252 23.24 8.52 -6.95
CA GLY A 252 23.29 9.79 -7.72
C GLY A 252 22.63 10.97 -6.99
N GLN A 253 22.43 12.07 -7.71
CA GLN A 253 21.71 13.24 -7.20
C GLN A 253 20.29 13.29 -7.78
N MET A 254 19.33 13.86 -7.04
CA MET A 254 17.94 14.01 -7.50
C MET A 254 17.87 14.70 -8.86
N SER A 255 18.68 15.74 -9.05
CA SER A 255 18.81 16.46 -10.31
C SER A 255 19.16 15.59 -11.52
N ASP A 256 19.88 14.48 -11.31
CA ASP A 256 20.27 13.59 -12.40
C ASP A 256 19.07 12.83 -12.98
N TYR A 257 17.98 12.72 -12.22
CA TYR A 257 16.78 11.96 -12.58
C TYR A 257 15.56 12.83 -12.83
N THR A 258 15.43 13.96 -12.13
CA THR A 258 14.25 14.83 -12.20
C THR A 258 14.50 16.12 -12.96
N GLY A 259 15.77 16.48 -13.22
CA GLY A 259 16.12 17.79 -13.76
C GLY A 259 15.86 18.95 -12.78
N THR A 260 15.50 18.67 -11.53
CA THR A 260 15.32 19.68 -10.48
C THR A 260 16.59 19.80 -9.65
N TYR A 261 17.22 20.98 -9.68
CA TYR A 261 18.39 21.31 -8.88
C TYR A 261 17.93 22.07 -7.63
N ASN A 262 17.95 21.38 -6.49
CA ASN A 262 17.53 21.84 -5.16
C ASN A 262 16.01 22.00 -4.97
N ASP A 263 15.50 21.23 -4.00
CA ASP A 263 14.49 21.67 -3.03
C ASP A 263 15.01 21.31 -1.63
#